data_AF-A0A2D8RXR6-F1
#
_entry.id   AF-A0A2D8RXR6-F1
#
_cell.length_a   1.000
_cell.length_b   1.000
_cell.length_c   1.000
_cell.angle_alpha   90.00
_cell.angle_beta   90.00
_cell.angle_gamma   90.00
#
_symmetry.space_group_name_H-M   'P 1'
#
loop_
_entity.id
_entity.type
_entity.pdbx_description
1 polymer ?
#
loop_
_entity_poly.entity_id
_entity_poly.type
_entity_poly.pdbx_seq_one_letter_code
_entity_poly.pdbx_strand_id
1 'polypeptide(L)'
;MTVEIAMLFWAAVLGLVQVGAQALAYKRQEGNAYTVGARDQHRPATGLAGRAERALRNYLETFPIFAAVILAVHATDRSNGWSEIGAQVYFWGRLAYLPAYAIGLPWVRTLIWLIATAGIVLCMVPLFDRALIVVLME
;
A
#
# COMPACT_ATOMS: atom_id res chain seq x y z
N MET A 1 4.95 19.05 10.22
CA MET A 1 4.71 17.84 9.40
C MET A 1 5.58 16.73 9.95
N THR A 2 4.98 15.64 10.43
CA THR A 2 5.74 14.50 11.00
C THR A 2 6.20 13.55 9.90
N VAL A 3 7.14 12.66 10.20
CA VAL A 3 7.64 11.64 9.26
C VAL A 3 6.49 10.74 8.80
N GLU A 4 5.59 10.36 9.71
CA GLU A 4 4.43 9.51 9.44
C GLU A 4 3.53 10.14 8.39
N ILE A 5 3.19 11.42 8.54
CA ILE A 5 2.34 12.14 7.59
C ILE A 5 3.03 12.31 6.23
N ALA A 6 4.33 12.56 6.21
CA ALA A 6 5.11 12.59 4.97
C ALA A 6 5.09 11.23 4.25
N MET A 7 5.26 10.12 4.98
CA MET A 7 5.17 8.77 4.42
C MET A 7 3.76 8.43 3.94
N LEU A 8 2.72 8.88 4.65
CA LEU A 8 1.33 8.75 4.19
C LEU A 8 1.09 9.49 2.88
N PHE A 9 1.58 10.72 2.75
CA PHE A 9 1.50 11.48 1.51
C PHE A 9 2.17 10.72 0.35
N TRP A 10 3.42 10.27 0.53
CA TRP A 10 4.13 9.54 -0.52
C TRP A 10 3.53 8.16 -0.82
N ALA A 11 2.93 7.50 0.18
CA ALA A 11 2.16 6.28 -0.04
C ALA A 11 0.92 6.57 -0.92
N ALA A 12 0.17 7.64 -0.66
CA ALA A 12 -0.94 8.04 -1.51
C ALA A 12 -0.50 8.33 -2.96
N VAL A 13 0.63 9.04 -3.14
CA VAL A 13 1.25 9.26 -4.45
C VAL A 13 1.61 7.93 -5.12
N LEU A 14 2.22 6.99 -4.39
CA LEU A 14 2.54 5.65 -4.89
C LEU A 14 1.27 4.88 -5.31
N GLY A 15 0.17 5.01 -4.57
CA GLY A 15 -1.13 4.44 -4.94
C GLY A 15 -1.62 4.97 -6.30
N LEU A 16 -1.55 6.28 -6.51
CA LEU A 16 -1.88 6.90 -7.81
C LEU A 16 -0.97 6.41 -8.94
N VAL A 17 0.34 6.29 -8.67
CA VAL A 17 1.30 5.74 -9.63
C VAL A 17 0.94 4.29 -10.00
N GLN A 18 0.51 3.46 -9.04
CA GLN A 18 0.10 2.08 -9.33
C GLN A 18 -1.19 2.00 -10.14
N VAL A 19 -2.18 2.85 -9.86
CA VAL A 19 -3.40 2.98 -10.68
C VAL A 19 -3.03 3.36 -12.11
N GLY A 20 -2.19 4.38 -12.29
CA GLY A 20 -1.71 4.80 -13.59
C GLY A 20 -0.93 3.70 -14.33
N ALA A 21 -0.01 3.02 -13.65
CA ALA A 21 0.79 1.95 -14.22
C ALA A 21 -0.07 0.76 -14.68
N GLN A 22 -1.06 0.35 -13.87
CA GLN A 22 -2.00 -0.70 -14.23
C GLN A 22 -2.84 -0.29 -15.44
N ALA A 23 -3.40 0.93 -15.45
CA ALA A 23 -4.22 1.43 -16.54
C ALA A 23 -3.43 1.52 -17.85
N LEU A 24 -2.19 2.01 -17.81
CA LEU A 24 -1.30 2.09 -18.96
C LEU A 24 -0.90 0.70 -19.48
N ALA A 25 -0.59 -0.24 -18.59
CA ALA A 25 -0.26 -1.62 -18.98
C ALA A 25 -1.45 -2.32 -19.62
N TYR A 26 -2.66 -2.16 -19.07
CA TYR A 26 -3.88 -2.73 -19.63
C TYR A 26 -4.24 -2.09 -20.97
N LYS A 27 -4.09 -0.77 -21.10
CA LYS A 27 -4.25 -0.05 -22.38
C LYS A 27 -3.28 -0.52 -23.46
N ARG A 28 -2.04 -0.85 -23.09
CA ARG A 28 -1.07 -1.46 -24.03
C ARG A 28 -1.48 -2.86 -24.47
N GLN A 29 -2.18 -3.63 -23.62
CA GLN A 29 -2.67 -4.96 -23.96
C GLN A 29 -3.89 -4.90 -24.90
N GLU A 30 -4.92 -4.12 -24.55
CA GLU A 30 -6.21 -4.15 -25.23
C GLU A 30 -6.40 -3.05 -26.29
N GLY A 31 -5.56 -2.01 -26.25
CA GLY A 31 -5.64 -0.86 -27.13
C GLY A 31 -6.62 0.23 -26.65
N ASN A 32 -6.46 1.43 -27.21
CA ASN A 32 -7.20 2.62 -26.80
C ASN A 32 -8.71 2.48 -27.03
N ALA A 33 -9.11 1.92 -28.18
CA ALA A 33 -10.52 1.80 -28.57
C ALA A 33 -11.35 1.04 -27.52
N TYR A 34 -10.83 -0.08 -27.04
CA TYR A 34 -11.51 -0.86 -26.01
C TYR A 34 -11.46 -0.17 -24.63
N THR A 35 -10.31 0.37 -24.22
CA THR A 35 -10.19 0.98 -22.87
C THR A 35 -11.00 2.26 -22.68
N VAL A 36 -11.31 3.01 -23.74
CA VAL A 36 -12.15 4.23 -23.66
C VAL A 36 -13.64 3.91 -23.86
N GLY A 37 -13.96 2.80 -24.55
CA GLY A 37 -15.33 2.35 -24.78
C GLY A 37 -16.01 1.79 -23.52
N ALA A 38 -17.22 1.24 -23.70
CA ALA A 38 -18.07 0.74 -22.61
C ALA A 38 -17.53 -0.49 -21.86
N ARG A 39 -16.53 -1.20 -22.41
CA ARG A 39 -15.89 -2.39 -21.82
C ARG A 39 -16.87 -3.54 -21.47
N ASP A 40 -17.98 -3.65 -22.21
CA ASP A 40 -19.03 -4.66 -21.96
C ASP A 40 -18.53 -6.10 -22.14
N GLN A 41 -17.57 -6.30 -23.05
CA GLN A 41 -16.91 -7.59 -23.22
C GLN A 41 -15.81 -7.75 -22.18
N HIS A 42 -15.91 -8.71 -21.27
CA HIS A 42 -14.85 -8.97 -20.32
C HIS A 42 -13.55 -9.44 -21.02
N ARG A 43 -12.45 -8.71 -20.83
CA ARG A 43 -11.12 -9.07 -21.34
C ARG A 43 -10.10 -9.08 -20.20
N PRO A 44 -9.59 -10.25 -19.77
CA PRO A 44 -8.75 -10.35 -18.58
C PRO A 44 -7.37 -9.72 -18.80
N ALA A 45 -6.82 -9.06 -17.77
CA ALA A 45 -5.45 -8.58 -17.82
C ALA A 45 -4.46 -9.76 -17.70
N THR A 46 -3.51 -9.84 -18.62
CA THR A 46 -2.50 -10.91 -18.69
C THR A 46 -1.09 -10.33 -18.67
N GLY A 47 -0.07 -11.20 -18.57
CA GLY A 47 1.33 -10.76 -18.60
C GLY A 47 1.65 -9.65 -17.60
N LEU A 48 2.22 -8.55 -18.09
CA LEU A 48 2.56 -7.38 -17.26
C LEU A 48 1.31 -6.66 -16.73
N ALA A 49 0.24 -6.52 -17.53
CA ALA A 49 -0.99 -5.86 -17.11
C ALA A 49 -1.65 -6.61 -15.95
N GLY A 50 -1.72 -7.95 -16.05
CA GLY A 50 -2.21 -8.80 -14.97
C GLY A 50 -1.33 -8.76 -13.72
N ARG A 51 0.00 -8.64 -13.88
CA ARG A 51 0.91 -8.45 -12.73
C ARG A 51 0.71 -7.10 -12.05
N ALA A 52 0.57 -6.01 -12.81
CA ALA A 52 0.26 -4.69 -12.28
C ALA A 52 -1.10 -4.65 -11.58
N GLU A 53 -2.12 -5.32 -12.13
CA GLU A 53 -3.44 -5.43 -11.49
C GLU A 53 -3.36 -6.12 -10.12
N ARG A 54 -2.66 -7.26 -10.03
CA ARG A 54 -2.51 -7.95 -8.74
C ARG A 54 -1.67 -7.16 -7.74
N ALA A 55 -0.63 -6.46 -8.20
CA ALA A 55 0.17 -5.59 -7.34
C ALA A 55 -0.68 -4.44 -6.76
N LEU A 56 -1.51 -3.80 -7.59
CA LEU A 56 -2.43 -2.74 -7.19
C LEU A 56 -3.48 -3.26 -6.19
N ARG A 57 -4.13 -4.39 -6.48
CA ARG A 57 -5.10 -5.00 -5.56
C ARG A 57 -4.48 -5.26 -4.19
N ASN A 58 -3.27 -5.84 -4.17
CA ASN A 58 -2.53 -6.07 -2.93
C ASN A 58 -2.16 -4.77 -2.19
N TYR A 59 -1.89 -3.68 -2.91
CA TYR A 59 -1.63 -2.38 -2.30
C TYR A 59 -2.89 -1.81 -1.63
N LEU A 60 -4.03 -1.96 -2.28
CA LEU A 60 -5.32 -1.50 -1.76
C LEU A 60 -5.82 -2.31 -0.55
N GLU A 61 -5.32 -3.53 -0.34
CA GLU A 61 -5.59 -4.31 0.88
C GLU A 61 -4.89 -3.73 2.12
N THR A 62 -3.67 -3.22 1.97
CA THR A 62 -2.85 -2.76 3.12
C THR A 62 -2.88 -1.24 3.32
N PHE A 63 -3.05 -0.47 2.25
CA PHE A 63 -2.99 1.00 2.30
C PHE A 63 -4.06 1.63 3.21
N PRO A 64 -5.33 1.23 3.17
CA PRO A 64 -6.35 1.80 4.07
C PRO A 64 -6.01 1.57 5.55
N ILE A 65 -5.46 0.40 5.87
CA ILE A 65 -5.03 0.07 7.24
C ILE A 65 -3.87 0.99 7.64
N PHE A 66 -2.85 1.10 6.80
CA PHE A 66 -1.72 2.00 7.03
C PHE A 66 -2.18 3.46 7.22
N ALA A 67 -3.04 3.96 6.34
CA ALA A 67 -3.57 5.32 6.41
C ALA A 67 -4.34 5.56 7.72
N ALA A 68 -5.22 4.64 8.11
CA ALA A 68 -5.98 4.75 9.35
C ALA A 68 -5.07 4.80 10.58
N VAL A 69 -4.05 3.94 10.64
CA VAL A 69 -3.09 3.90 11.76
C VAL A 69 -2.28 5.19 11.83
N ILE A 70 -1.75 5.68 10.72
CA ILE A 70 -0.96 6.93 10.69
C ILE A 70 -1.82 8.13 11.12
N LEU A 71 -3.06 8.21 10.64
CA LEU A 71 -3.98 9.26 11.04
C LEU A 71 -4.34 9.17 12.53
N ALA A 72 -4.51 7.96 13.08
CA ALA A 72 -4.75 7.76 14.51
C ALA A 72 -3.54 8.18 15.38
N VAL A 73 -2.32 7.80 14.96
CA VAL A 73 -1.07 8.23 15.64
C VAL A 73 -0.98 9.74 15.67
N HIS A 74 -1.24 10.40 14.52
CA HIS A 74 -1.18 11.85 14.42
C HIS A 74 -2.29 12.54 15.22
N ALA A 75 -3.54 12.08 15.10
CA ALA A 75 -4.70 12.69 15.77
C ALA A 75 -4.67 12.55 17.30
N THR A 76 -3.96 11.54 17.81
CA THR A 76 -3.79 11.32 19.25
C THR A 76 -2.46 11.84 19.79
N ASP A 77 -1.66 12.50 18.95
CA ASP A 77 -0.35 13.05 19.29
C ASP A 77 0.61 12.00 19.90
N ARG A 78 0.52 10.76 19.42
CA ARG A 78 1.30 9.59 19.89
C ARG A 78 2.47 9.24 18.98
N SER A 79 2.98 10.19 18.21
CA SER A 79 4.14 9.98 17.33
C SER A 79 5.38 9.62 18.18
N ASN A 80 6.11 8.58 17.77
CA ASN A 80 7.36 8.16 18.38
C ASN A 80 8.28 7.43 17.38
N GLY A 81 9.48 7.03 17.82
CA GLY A 81 10.44 6.32 16.95
C GLY A 81 9.89 5.03 16.32
N TRP A 82 8.96 4.32 16.97
CA TRP A 82 8.34 3.12 16.40
C TRP A 82 7.38 3.44 15.25
N SER A 83 6.54 4.48 15.39
CA SER A 83 5.68 4.93 14.28
C SER A 83 6.49 5.51 13.13
N GLU A 84 7.56 6.25 13.40
CA GLU A 84 8.44 6.80 12.37
C GLU A 84 9.15 5.70 11.55
N ILE A 85 9.73 4.70 12.23
CA ILE A 85 10.37 3.56 11.57
C ILE A 85 9.34 2.74 10.81
N GLY A 86 8.20 2.43 11.44
CA GLY A 86 7.13 1.66 10.81
C GLY A 86 6.61 2.30 9.52
N ALA A 87 6.45 3.63 9.52
CA ALA A 87 5.96 4.37 8.38
C ALA A 87 6.94 4.32 7.20
N GLN A 88 8.23 4.48 7.48
CA GLN A 88 9.29 4.37 6.46
C GLN A 88 9.39 2.95 5.91
N VAL A 89 9.37 1.94 6.79
CA VAL A 89 9.43 0.52 6.41
C VAL A 89 8.27 0.16 5.50
N TYR A 90 7.05 0.60 5.84
CA TYR A 90 5.88 0.39 4.99
C TYR A 90 6.08 1.04 3.62
N PHE A 91 6.36 2.35 3.57
CA PHE A 91 6.48 3.08 2.31
C PHE A 91 7.55 2.49 1.38
N TRP A 92 8.79 2.34 1.88
CA TRP A 92 9.90 1.82 1.08
C TRP A 92 9.69 0.37 0.68
N GLY A 93 9.09 -0.44 1.56
CA GLY A 93 8.68 -1.80 1.25
C GLY A 93 7.67 -1.84 0.10
N ARG A 94 6.62 -1.01 0.12
CA ARG A 94 5.65 -0.94 -0.97
C ARG A 94 6.25 -0.40 -2.27
N LEU A 95 7.19 0.54 -2.19
CA LEU A 95 7.91 1.04 -3.35
C LEU A 95 8.75 -0.05 -4.02
N ALA A 96 9.44 -0.88 -3.24
CA ALA A 96 10.23 -2.02 -3.73
C ALA A 96 9.36 -3.20 -4.19
N TYR A 97 8.19 -3.40 -3.57
CA TYR A 97 7.26 -4.48 -3.91
C TYR A 97 6.75 -4.37 -5.35
N LEU A 98 6.43 -3.16 -5.80
CA LEU A 98 5.89 -2.90 -7.13
C LEU A 98 6.80 -3.42 -8.29
N PRO A 99 8.09 -3.03 -8.39
CA PRO A 99 8.98 -3.55 -9.43
C PRO A 99 9.26 -5.05 -9.25
N ALA A 100 9.40 -5.55 -8.01
CA ALA A 100 9.59 -6.97 -7.76
C ALA A 100 8.41 -7.81 -8.29
N TYR A 101 7.19 -7.32 -8.12
CA TYR A 101 5.99 -7.95 -8.66
C TYR A 101 5.93 -7.87 -10.19
N ALA A 102 6.27 -6.71 -10.77
CA ALA A 102 6.27 -6.49 -12.22
C ALA A 102 7.27 -7.40 -12.96
N ILE A 103 8.44 -7.65 -12.38
CA ILE A 103 9.50 -8.54 -12.91
C ILE A 103 9.14 -10.02 -12.67
N GLY A 104 8.36 -10.31 -11.63
CA GLY A 104 7.91 -11.67 -11.32
C GLY A 104 8.88 -12.42 -10.42
N LEU A 105 9.43 -11.77 -9.38
CA LEU A 105 10.31 -12.39 -8.38
C LEU A 105 9.49 -12.91 -7.18
N PRO A 106 9.07 -14.20 -7.15
CA PRO A 106 8.02 -14.66 -6.25
C PRO A 106 8.41 -14.68 -4.77
N TRP A 107 9.65 -15.04 -4.44
CA TRP A 107 10.12 -15.09 -3.05
C TRP A 107 10.51 -13.71 -2.51
N VAL A 108 11.16 -12.91 -3.35
CA VAL A 108 11.58 -11.54 -3.02
C VAL A 108 10.35 -10.68 -2.70
N ARG A 109 9.30 -10.73 -3.52
CA ARG A 109 8.08 -9.96 -3.25
C ARG A 109 7.42 -10.39 -1.93
N THR A 110 7.44 -11.67 -1.58
CA THR A 110 6.82 -12.17 -0.34
C THR A 110 7.58 -11.65 0.88
N LEU A 111 8.91 -11.68 0.84
CA LEU A 111 9.73 -11.11 1.91
C LEU A 111 9.49 -9.60 2.07
N ILE A 112 9.47 -8.86 0.95
CA ILE A 112 9.18 -7.41 0.96
C ILE A 112 7.79 -7.14 1.53
N TRP A 113 6.78 -7.93 1.16
CA TRP A 113 5.42 -7.79 1.68
C TRP A 113 5.38 -8.00 3.19
N LEU A 114 6.04 -9.04 3.71
CA LEU A 114 6.12 -9.29 5.15
C LEU A 114 6.76 -8.12 5.90
N ILE A 115 7.88 -7.60 5.39
CA ILE A 115 8.58 -6.44 5.99
C ILE A 115 7.68 -5.20 5.96
N ALA A 116 7.02 -4.91 4.84
CA ALA A 116 6.14 -3.76 4.72
C ALA A 116 4.94 -3.85 5.67
N THR A 117 4.30 -5.03 5.77
CA THR A 117 3.20 -5.29 6.70
C THR A 117 3.65 -5.16 8.16
N ALA A 118 4.85 -5.64 8.51
CA ALA A 118 5.42 -5.44 9.84
C ALA A 118 5.59 -3.94 10.17
N GLY A 119 5.88 -3.10 9.16
CA GLY A 119 5.89 -1.65 9.32
C GLY A 119 4.57 -1.07 9.83
N ILE A 120 3.43 -1.59 9.36
CA ILE A 120 2.10 -1.19 9.87
C ILE A 120 1.97 -1.54 11.35
N VAL A 121 2.39 -2.76 11.73
CA VAL A 121 2.33 -3.22 13.13
C VAL A 121 3.19 -2.34 14.03
N LEU A 122 4.38 -1.92 13.57
CA LEU A 122 5.23 -0.99 14.30
C LEU A 122 4.53 0.37 14.52
N CYS A 123 3.77 0.87 13.55
CA CYS A 123 2.98 2.08 13.72
C CYS A 123 1.84 1.94 14.74
N MET A 124 1.36 0.71 15.01
CA MET A 124 0.34 0.46 16.03
C MET A 124 0.90 0.45 17.45
N VAL A 125 2.21 0.20 17.63
CA VAL A 125 2.86 0.14 18.96
C VAL A 125 2.57 1.37 19.84
N PRO A 126 2.76 2.62 19.37
CA PRO A 126 2.43 3.79 20.19
C PRO A 126 0.95 3.89 20.58
N LEU A 127 0.04 3.34 19.77
CA LEU A 127 -1.41 3.36 20.05
C LEU A 127 -1.82 2.33 21.10
N PHE A 128 -0.97 1.34 21.38
CA PHE A 128 -1.24 0.28 22.34
C PHE A 128 -0.82 0.73 23.75
N ASP A 129 -1.76 1.34 24.49
CA ASP A 129 -1.54 1.78 25.87
C ASP A 129 -2.56 1.17 26.86
N ARG A 130 -2.38 1.47 28.16
CA ARG A 130 -3.30 1.01 29.21
C ARG A 130 -4.72 1.50 28.98
N ALA A 131 -4.92 2.68 28.38
CA ALA A 131 -6.26 3.22 28.16
C ALA A 131 -7.01 2.39 27.12
N LEU A 132 -6.33 1.92 26.07
CA LEU A 132 -6.92 0.97 25.11
C LEU A 132 -7.37 -0.33 25.79
N ILE A 133 -6.56 -0.86 26.71
CA ILE A 133 -6.89 -2.08 27.47
C ILE A 133 -8.09 -1.83 28.40
N VAL A 134 -8.14 -0.68 29.08
CA VAL A 134 -9.26 -0.32 29.96
C VAL A 134 -10.57 -0.22 29.18
N VAL A 135 -10.58 0.42 28.01
CA VAL A 135 -11.76 0.49 27.11
C VAL A 135 -12.24 -0.89 26.66
N LEU A 136 -11.36 -1.89 26.59
CA LEU A 136 -11.73 -3.27 26.24
C LEU A 136 -12.25 -4.10 27.43
N MET A 137 -12.01 -3.65 28.66
CA MET A 137 -12.40 -4.35 29.89
C MET A 137 -13.67 -3.78 30.54
N GLU A 138 -14.16 -2.63 30.06
CA GLU A 138 -15.46 -2.03 30.40
C GLU A 138 -16.55 -2.45 29.41
#